data_AF-A0A183I5R0-F1
#
_entry.id   AF-A0A183I5R0-F1
#
_cell.length_a   1.000
_cell.length_b   1.000
_cell.length_c   1.000
_cell.angle_alpha   90.00
_cell.angle_beta   90.00
_cell.angle_gamma   90.00
#
_symmetry.space_group_name_H-M   'P 1'
#
loop_
_entity.id
_entity.type
_entity.pdbx_description
1 polymer ?
#
loop_
_entity_poly.entity_id
_entity_poly.type
_entity_poly.pdbx_seq_one_letter_code
_entity_poly.pdbx_strand_id
1 'polypeptide(L)'
;MGAGAACASILAVSPKTKGKFIQISSDHYMKNGNWDLSYVIPSYLHANYKQVQKAVEYQYLNDYPQNLNEAERRDIILNILSDQHFVAPAAREALLYARKNLIVYAYIFQYENAQLLASVRKNGASHGNDCSFIFNNPTLSGSSLKTIEWNDDDRKIIQQLVSQMVNFIRKRNLSEDGFERFRTIYRIATLISNRNITDPVEFYSNVTEFWHKIIPTVEQLHIAPQYRVLLQPCTMCQYPYKIPFYIILTVLVM
;
A
#
# COMPACT_ATOMS: atom_id res chain seq x y z
N MET A 1 4.29 2.23 -13.58
CA MET A 1 3.22 1.62 -12.75
C MET A 1 2.55 2.75 -12.01
N GLY A 2 1.27 3.01 -12.26
CA GLY A 2 0.57 4.16 -11.69
C GLY A 2 0.33 3.95 -10.20
N ALA A 3 0.95 4.79 -9.37
CA ALA A 3 0.59 4.91 -7.96
C ALA A 3 -0.78 5.58 -7.88
N GLY A 4 -1.73 4.96 -7.19
CA GLY A 4 -3.04 5.54 -6.92
C GLY A 4 -3.57 4.95 -5.62
N ALA A 5 -4.00 5.82 -4.71
CA ALA A 5 -4.69 5.38 -3.51
C ALA A 5 -5.98 4.65 -3.95
N ALA A 6 -6.06 3.37 -3.63
CA ALA A 6 -7.21 2.54 -3.96
C ALA A 6 -8.08 2.35 -2.71
N CYS A 7 -9.37 2.63 -2.85
CA CYS A 7 -10.33 2.18 -1.85
C CYS A 7 -10.64 0.71 -2.13
N ALA A 8 -10.09 -0.18 -1.29
CA ALA A 8 -10.51 -1.57 -1.22
C ALA A 8 -11.70 -1.64 -0.25
N SER A 9 -12.90 -1.75 -0.81
CA SER A 9 -14.12 -1.90 -0.03
C SER A 9 -14.62 -3.33 -0.20
N ILE A 10 -14.77 -4.04 0.92
CA ILE A 10 -15.58 -5.25 0.96
C ILE A 10 -17.01 -4.82 1.23
N LEU A 11 -17.96 -5.45 0.55
CA LEU A 11 -19.37 -5.42 0.90
C LEU A 11 -19.60 -6.21 2.22
N ALA A 12 -19.10 -5.68 3.35
CA ALA A 12 -19.32 -6.11 4.73
C ALA A 12 -19.23 -4.88 5.68
N VAL A 13 -20.05 -4.85 6.75
CA VAL A 13 -20.48 -3.62 7.47
C VAL A 13 -19.81 -3.41 8.84
N SER A 14 -19.60 -2.12 9.19
CA SER A 14 -19.59 -1.46 10.54
C SER A 14 -18.24 -1.15 11.24
N PRO A 15 -18.15 -0.12 12.13
CA PRO A 15 -17.78 1.25 11.73
C PRO A 15 -16.68 1.90 12.62
N LYS A 16 -16.30 3.12 12.22
CA LYS A 16 -15.58 4.18 12.97
C LYS A 16 -14.08 3.98 13.25
N THR A 17 -13.27 4.61 12.41
CA THR A 17 -12.04 5.27 12.85
C THR A 17 -12.01 6.70 12.31
N LYS A 18 -12.32 7.67 13.17
CA LYS A 18 -12.03 9.08 12.92
C LYS A 18 -10.53 9.31 13.13
N GLY A 19 -9.74 9.11 12.09
CA GLY A 19 -8.34 9.53 12.05
C GLY A 19 -8.25 10.99 11.65
N LYS A 20 -7.77 11.86 12.54
CA LYS A 20 -7.43 13.25 12.24
C LYS A 20 -6.16 13.23 11.38
N PHE A 21 -6.29 13.31 10.06
CA PHE A 21 -5.13 13.44 9.18
C PHE A 21 -4.55 14.85 9.35
N ILE A 22 -3.32 14.89 9.86
CA ILE A 22 -2.53 16.12 9.97
C ILE A 22 -2.12 16.52 8.55
N GLN A 23 -2.06 17.81 8.27
CA GLN A 23 -1.49 18.36 7.05
C GLN A 23 0.04 18.21 7.16
N ILE A 24 0.63 17.20 6.51
CA ILE A 24 2.05 16.84 6.73
C ILE A 24 2.91 17.37 5.58
N SER A 25 3.89 18.21 5.92
CA SER A 25 4.97 18.66 5.03
C SER A 25 5.99 17.54 4.82
N SER A 26 6.53 17.42 3.61
CA SER A 26 7.51 16.40 3.21
C SER A 26 8.85 16.46 3.95
N ASP A 27 9.15 17.57 4.63
CA ASP A 27 10.34 17.77 5.45
C ASP A 27 10.33 16.92 6.74
N HIS A 28 9.16 16.46 7.20
CA HIS A 28 9.05 15.68 8.43
C HIS A 28 9.57 14.24 8.34
N TYR A 29 9.77 13.71 7.12
CA TYR A 29 10.13 12.32 6.89
C TYR A 29 11.60 12.13 6.52
N MET A 30 12.43 13.15 6.70
CA MET A 30 13.86 13.07 6.45
C MET A 30 14.62 13.48 7.71
N LYS A 31 15.36 12.54 8.30
CA LYS A 31 16.33 12.86 9.36
C LYS A 31 17.72 12.54 8.86
N ASN A 32 18.55 13.57 8.69
CA ASN A 32 19.94 13.46 8.24
C ASN A 32 20.12 12.81 6.85
N GLY A 33 19.16 12.98 5.93
CA GLY A 33 19.24 12.39 4.59
C GLY A 33 18.68 10.97 4.48
N ASN A 34 18.24 10.36 5.59
CA ASN A 34 17.55 9.06 5.59
C ASN A 34 16.05 9.23 5.76
N TRP A 35 15.30 8.30 5.15
CA TRP A 35 13.85 8.17 5.34
C TRP A 35 13.53 7.92 6.82
N ASP A 36 12.67 8.76 7.38
CA ASP A 36 12.14 8.62 8.74
C ASP A 36 10.70 8.09 8.66
N LEU A 37 10.57 6.77 8.71
CA LEU A 37 9.27 6.09 8.75
C LEU A 37 8.63 6.07 10.14
N SER A 38 9.15 6.80 11.14
CA SER A 38 8.61 6.78 12.51
C SER A 38 7.14 7.19 12.63
N TYR A 39 6.64 7.99 11.69
CA TYR A 39 5.23 8.42 11.64
C TYR A 39 4.28 7.35 11.09
N VAL A 40 4.78 6.44 10.26
CA VAL A 40 3.97 5.35 9.67
C VAL A 40 4.20 4.01 10.39
N ILE A 41 5.43 3.77 10.85
CA ILE A 41 5.85 2.62 11.65
C ILE A 41 6.42 3.15 12.97
N PRO A 42 5.57 3.49 13.95
CA PRO A 42 6.02 4.00 15.23
C PRO A 42 6.53 2.88 16.14
N SER A 43 7.46 3.24 17.02
CA SER A 43 8.10 2.28 17.94
C SER A 43 7.17 1.62 18.95
N TYR A 44 6.02 2.24 19.23
CA TYR A 44 5.05 1.71 20.20
C TYR A 44 4.08 0.68 19.59
N LEU A 45 3.99 0.56 18.26
CA LEU A 45 3.13 -0.43 17.60
C LEU A 45 3.85 -1.74 17.26
N HIS A 46 5.18 -1.75 17.25
CA HIS A 46 5.97 -2.86 16.75
C HIS A 46 7.10 -3.22 17.71
N ALA A 47 7.16 -4.48 18.16
CA ALA A 47 8.20 -4.95 19.08
C ALA A 47 9.63 -4.82 18.50
N ASN A 48 9.78 -5.01 17.19
CA ASN A 48 11.04 -4.88 16.47
C ASN A 48 11.00 -3.73 15.44
N TYR A 49 10.52 -2.56 15.86
CA TYR A 49 10.13 -1.47 14.95
C TYR A 49 11.22 -1.04 13.96
N LYS A 50 12.51 -1.10 14.33
CA LYS A 50 13.61 -0.73 13.41
C LYS A 50 13.74 -1.70 12.23
N GLN A 51 13.50 -2.98 12.46
CA GLN A 51 13.56 -4.04 11.45
C GLN A 51 12.29 -4.00 10.60
N VAL A 52 11.15 -3.71 11.22
CA VAL A 52 9.90 -3.44 10.50
C VAL A 52 10.05 -2.23 9.58
N GLN A 53 10.64 -1.12 10.06
CA GLN A 53 10.94 0.05 9.23
C GLN A 53 11.78 -0.33 8.01
N LYS A 54 12.86 -1.09 8.19
CA LYS A 54 13.70 -1.56 7.07
C LYS A 54 12.96 -2.47 6.09
N ALA A 55 12.08 -3.35 6.60
CA ALA A 55 11.27 -4.21 5.74
C ALA A 55 10.26 -3.39 4.92
N VAL A 56 9.65 -2.37 5.51
CA VAL A 56 8.73 -1.44 4.84
C VAL A 56 9.50 -0.57 3.83
N GLU A 57 10.67 -0.04 4.18
CA GLU A 57 11.55 0.64 3.23
C GLU A 57 11.83 -0.25 2.02
N TYR A 58 12.26 -1.49 2.24
CA TYR A 58 12.57 -2.42 1.16
C TYR A 58 11.36 -2.71 0.26
N GLN A 59 10.18 -2.90 0.86
CA GLN A 59 8.95 -3.22 0.13
C GLN A 59 8.44 -2.06 -0.74
N TYR A 60 8.57 -0.82 -0.26
CA TYR A 60 7.93 0.35 -0.89
C TYR A 60 8.91 1.28 -1.63
N LEU A 61 10.21 1.18 -1.38
CA LEU A 61 11.25 2.05 -1.96
C LEU A 61 12.19 1.32 -2.93
N ASN A 62 11.72 0.27 -3.62
CA ASN A 62 12.44 -0.53 -4.64
C ASN A 62 13.75 0.11 -5.13
N ASP A 63 14.90 -0.55 -4.89
CA ASP A 63 16.26 -0.11 -5.26
C ASP A 63 16.54 1.40 -5.07
N TYR A 64 16.27 1.91 -3.86
CA TYR A 64 16.78 3.19 -3.32
C TYR A 64 17.01 4.31 -4.36
N PRO A 65 15.99 4.78 -5.11
CA PRO A 65 16.14 6.01 -5.85
C PRO A 65 16.35 7.13 -4.83
N GLN A 66 17.60 7.57 -4.68
CA GLN A 66 18.04 8.59 -3.73
C GLN A 66 17.39 9.97 -4.00
N ASN A 67 16.65 10.11 -5.10
CA ASN A 67 16.15 11.37 -5.64
C ASN A 67 14.63 11.35 -5.87
N LEU A 68 13.85 10.80 -4.93
CA LEU A 68 12.38 10.91 -4.98
C LEU A 68 11.95 12.36 -4.74
N ASN A 69 11.10 12.89 -5.62
CA ASN A 69 10.52 14.21 -5.44
C ASN A 69 9.43 14.18 -4.34
N GLU A 70 8.97 15.36 -3.93
CA GLU A 70 7.98 15.48 -2.85
C GLU A 70 6.66 14.76 -3.14
N ALA A 71 6.20 14.76 -4.41
CA ALA A 71 4.96 14.09 -4.79
C ALA A 71 5.11 12.56 -4.73
N GLU A 72 6.20 12.03 -5.27
CA GLU A 72 6.50 10.59 -5.20
C GLU A 72 6.64 10.11 -3.75
N ARG A 73 7.30 10.90 -2.90
CA ARG A 73 7.43 10.61 -1.47
C ARG A 73 6.07 10.53 -0.78
N ARG A 74 5.20 11.52 -1.05
CA ARG A 74 3.84 11.57 -0.52
C ARG A 74 3.03 10.34 -0.96
N ASP A 75 3.12 9.97 -2.23
CA ASP A 75 2.41 8.82 -2.77
C ASP A 75 2.87 7.51 -2.12
N ILE A 76 4.17 7.34 -1.89
CA ILE A 76 4.71 6.18 -1.16
C ILE A 76 4.16 6.11 0.27
N ILE A 77 4.17 7.22 1.00
CA ILE A 77 3.63 7.28 2.38
C ILE A 77 2.13 6.95 2.37
N LEU A 78 1.38 7.50 1.41
CA LEU A 78 -0.04 7.22 1.26
C LEU A 78 -0.29 5.74 0.92
N ASN A 79 0.57 5.11 0.11
CA ASN A 79 0.48 3.68 -0.20
C ASN A 79 0.73 2.82 1.04
N ILE A 80 1.78 3.12 1.83
CA ILE A 80 2.06 2.40 3.09
C ILE A 80 0.85 2.46 4.02
N LEU A 81 0.31 3.67 4.25
CA LEU A 81 -0.85 3.87 5.13
C LEU A 81 -2.12 3.20 4.60
N SER A 82 -2.37 3.31 3.29
CA SER A 82 -3.52 2.68 2.65
C SER A 82 -3.44 1.15 2.76
N ASP A 83 -2.26 0.60 2.52
CA ASP A 83 -2.03 -0.82 2.54
C ASP A 83 -2.16 -1.40 3.94
N GLN A 84 -1.54 -0.77 4.93
CA GLN A 84 -1.55 -1.20 6.31
C GLN A 84 -2.97 -1.14 6.93
N HIS A 85 -3.71 -0.07 6.67
CA HIS A 85 -4.96 0.20 7.38
C HIS A 85 -6.22 -0.22 6.64
N PHE A 86 -6.18 -0.35 5.30
CA PHE A 86 -7.38 -0.64 4.52
C PHE A 86 -7.20 -1.85 3.61
N VAL A 87 -6.17 -1.88 2.77
CA VAL A 87 -6.04 -2.90 1.72
C VAL A 87 -5.71 -4.28 2.31
N ALA A 88 -4.66 -4.40 3.11
CA ALA A 88 -4.26 -5.69 3.67
C ALA A 88 -5.35 -6.28 4.57
N PRO A 89 -6.01 -5.51 5.47
CA PRO A 89 -7.14 -6.01 6.24
C PRO A 89 -8.29 -6.49 5.36
N ALA A 90 -8.65 -5.72 4.31
CA ALA A 90 -9.75 -6.07 3.43
C ALA A 90 -9.47 -7.36 2.64
N ALA A 91 -8.30 -7.47 2.02
CA ALA A 91 -7.93 -8.67 1.28
C ALA A 91 -7.80 -9.92 2.19
N ARG A 92 -7.34 -9.74 3.44
CA ARG A 92 -7.34 -10.81 4.45
C ARG A 92 -8.75 -11.25 4.81
N GLU A 93 -9.68 -10.32 5.04
CA GLU A 93 -11.06 -10.64 5.37
C GLU A 93 -11.78 -11.36 4.21
N ALA A 94 -11.60 -10.90 2.98
CA ALA A 94 -12.11 -11.58 1.79
C ALA A 94 -11.62 -13.04 1.70
N LEU A 95 -10.33 -13.28 1.99
CA LEU A 95 -9.75 -14.62 2.06
C LEU A 95 -10.36 -15.47 3.18
N LEU A 96 -10.63 -14.89 4.36
CA LEU A 96 -11.26 -15.60 5.46
C LEU A 96 -12.68 -16.05 5.12
N TYR A 97 -13.49 -15.20 4.47
CA TYR A 97 -14.83 -15.57 4.01
C TYR A 97 -14.78 -16.61 2.89
N ALA A 98 -13.87 -16.47 1.92
CA ALA A 98 -13.72 -17.43 0.83
C ALA A 98 -13.33 -18.83 1.34
N ARG A 99 -12.47 -18.92 2.38
CA ARG A 99 -12.11 -20.19 3.03
C ARG A 99 -13.28 -20.88 3.72
N LYS A 100 -14.31 -20.13 4.11
CA LYS A 100 -15.57 -20.65 4.65
C LYS A 100 -16.59 -20.98 3.55
N ASN A 101 -16.16 -21.03 2.29
CA ASN A 101 -17.00 -21.27 1.11
C ASN A 101 -18.12 -20.24 0.88
N LEU A 102 -18.02 -19.06 1.49
CA LEU A 102 -18.98 -17.97 1.27
C LEU A 102 -18.79 -17.33 -0.11
N ILE A 103 -19.87 -16.73 -0.64
CA ILE A 103 -19.81 -15.97 -1.89
C ILE A 103 -19.17 -14.62 -1.57
N VAL A 104 -18.05 -14.32 -2.24
CA VAL A 104 -17.27 -13.11 -2.03
C VAL A 104 -17.05 -12.45 -3.39
N TYR A 105 -17.35 -11.15 -3.43
CA TYR A 105 -17.04 -10.26 -4.54
C TYR A 105 -16.22 -9.11 -3.98
N ALA A 106 -15.14 -8.77 -4.67
CA ALA A 106 -14.27 -7.66 -4.30
C ALA A 106 -14.25 -6.64 -5.43
N TYR A 107 -14.13 -5.36 -5.10
CA TYR A 107 -13.87 -4.31 -6.07
C TYR A 107 -12.76 -3.39 -5.59
N ILE A 108 -12.13 -2.72 -6.55
CA ILE A 108 -11.14 -1.69 -6.33
C ILE A 108 -11.69 -0.40 -6.92
N PHE A 109 -11.94 0.59 -6.06
CA PHE A 109 -12.42 1.88 -6.51
C PHE A 109 -11.26 2.84 -6.74
N GLN A 110 -11.07 3.23 -8.00
CA GLN A 110 -10.03 4.13 -8.49
C GLN A 110 -10.59 5.29 -9.33
N TYR A 111 -11.91 5.42 -9.41
CA TYR A 111 -12.52 6.53 -10.14
C TYR A 111 -12.21 7.87 -9.43
N GLU A 112 -11.64 8.79 -10.18
CA GLU A 112 -11.22 10.10 -9.70
C GLU A 112 -12.27 11.15 -10.05
N ASN A 113 -12.62 11.98 -9.06
CA ASN A 113 -13.49 13.12 -9.26
C ASN A 113 -12.84 14.36 -8.65
N ALA A 114 -12.62 15.38 -9.49
CA ALA A 114 -11.90 16.59 -9.12
C ALA A 114 -12.59 17.37 -7.98
N GLN A 115 -13.93 17.33 -7.89
CA GLN A 115 -14.67 17.99 -6.82
C GLN A 115 -14.47 17.30 -5.47
N LEU A 116 -14.33 15.96 -5.48
CA LEU A 116 -13.98 15.18 -4.29
C LEU A 116 -12.50 15.30 -3.90
N LEU A 117 -11.62 15.59 -4.85
CA LEU A 117 -10.17 15.70 -4.66
C LEU A 117 -9.70 17.14 -4.43
N ALA A 118 -10.61 18.11 -4.29
CA ALA A 118 -10.31 19.55 -4.34
C ALA A 118 -9.23 20.04 -3.34
N SER A 119 -8.96 19.31 -2.25
CA SER A 119 -7.93 19.64 -1.26
C SER A 119 -6.63 18.82 -1.38
N VAL A 120 -6.59 17.78 -2.21
CA VAL A 120 -5.45 16.85 -2.30
C VAL A 120 -5.17 16.51 -3.77
N ARG A 121 -4.08 17.06 -4.32
CA ARG A 121 -3.52 16.57 -5.59
C ARG A 121 -2.89 15.20 -5.34
N LYS A 122 -3.63 14.15 -5.67
CA LYS A 122 -3.15 12.77 -5.67
C LYS A 122 -3.74 12.02 -6.85
N ASN A 123 -3.09 10.93 -7.20
CA ASN A 123 -3.66 9.95 -8.11
C ASN A 123 -4.53 8.97 -7.30
N GLY A 124 -5.65 8.55 -7.88
CA GLY A 124 -6.62 7.61 -7.33
C GLY A 124 -7.67 8.23 -6.42
N ALA A 125 -8.56 7.37 -5.93
CA ALA A 125 -9.70 7.77 -5.11
C ALA A 125 -9.29 8.00 -3.64
N SER A 126 -9.98 8.92 -2.96
CA SER A 126 -9.90 9.09 -1.50
C SER A 126 -10.82 8.14 -0.77
N HIS A 127 -10.43 7.82 0.46
CA HIS A 127 -11.24 7.04 1.37
C HIS A 127 -12.63 7.66 1.49
N GLY A 128 -13.67 6.84 1.28
CA GLY A 128 -15.07 7.27 1.32
C GLY A 128 -15.60 7.87 0.01
N ASN A 129 -14.79 8.01 -1.04
CA ASN A 129 -15.26 8.50 -2.34
C ASN A 129 -16.35 7.61 -2.92
N ASP A 130 -16.14 6.29 -2.92
CA ASP A 130 -17.13 5.31 -3.38
C ASP A 130 -18.49 5.46 -2.67
N CYS A 131 -18.47 5.69 -1.36
CA CYS A 131 -19.66 5.94 -0.56
C CYS A 131 -20.40 7.20 -1.03
N SER A 132 -19.68 8.27 -1.40
CA SER A 132 -20.31 9.48 -1.92
C SER A 132 -21.06 9.25 -3.23
N PHE A 133 -20.56 8.36 -4.10
CA PHE A 133 -21.29 7.94 -5.31
C PHE A 133 -22.49 7.05 -4.98
N ILE A 134 -22.32 6.04 -4.10
CA ILE A 134 -23.38 5.09 -3.75
C ILE A 134 -24.57 5.78 -3.06
N PHE A 135 -24.29 6.68 -2.12
CA PHE A 135 -25.32 7.32 -1.29
C PHE A 135 -25.71 8.73 -1.75
N ASN A 136 -25.12 9.22 -2.85
CA ASN A 136 -25.28 10.59 -3.31
C ASN A 136 -25.05 11.62 -2.18
N ASN A 137 -23.99 11.41 -1.38
CA ASN A 137 -23.69 12.23 -0.22
C ASN A 137 -22.19 12.61 -0.18
N PRO A 138 -21.82 13.84 -0.57
CA PRO A 138 -20.43 14.25 -0.65
C PRO A 138 -19.74 14.38 0.71
N THR A 139 -20.51 14.52 1.80
CA THR A 139 -19.94 14.64 3.15
C THR A 139 -19.22 13.36 3.62
N LEU A 140 -19.49 12.22 2.98
CA LEU A 140 -18.83 10.94 3.23
C LEU A 140 -17.37 10.92 2.75
N SER A 141 -17.04 11.71 1.72
CA SER A 141 -15.67 11.91 1.26
C SER A 141 -14.95 13.03 2.02
N GLY A 142 -15.70 13.99 2.57
CA GLY A 142 -15.13 15.07 3.36
C GLY A 142 -16.22 15.95 3.96
N SER A 143 -16.15 16.20 5.28
CA SER A 143 -17.19 16.94 6.00
C SER A 143 -17.38 18.39 5.55
N SER A 144 -16.40 18.97 4.85
CA SER A 144 -16.48 20.31 4.28
C SER A 144 -17.23 20.36 2.94
N LEU A 145 -17.42 19.23 2.26
CA LEU A 145 -18.09 19.15 0.98
C LEU A 145 -19.61 19.20 1.19
N LYS A 146 -20.27 20.23 0.64
CA LYS A 146 -21.72 20.44 0.82
C LYS A 146 -22.53 20.01 -0.40
N THR A 147 -22.05 20.29 -1.60
CA THR A 147 -22.74 20.03 -2.86
C THR A 147 -21.72 19.61 -3.91
N ILE A 148 -22.10 18.66 -4.76
CA ILE A 148 -21.32 18.22 -5.92
C ILE A 148 -22.24 18.14 -7.11
N GLU A 149 -21.77 18.63 -8.25
CA GLU A 149 -22.46 18.50 -9.52
C GLU A 149 -21.88 17.31 -10.28
N TRP A 150 -22.64 16.21 -10.33
CA TRP A 150 -22.24 15.00 -11.05
C TRP A 150 -22.39 15.20 -12.56
N ASN A 151 -21.29 15.06 -13.28
CA ASN A 151 -21.27 15.04 -14.73
C ASN A 151 -21.77 13.69 -15.29
N ASP A 152 -21.80 13.53 -16.60
CA ASP A 152 -22.32 12.32 -17.24
C ASP A 152 -21.48 11.07 -16.94
N ASP A 153 -20.16 11.20 -16.80
CA ASP A 153 -19.29 10.08 -16.46
C ASP A 153 -19.45 9.68 -14.98
N ASP A 154 -19.58 10.66 -14.09
CA ASP A 154 -19.94 10.44 -12.69
C ASP A 154 -21.26 9.65 -12.59
N ARG A 155 -22.27 10.05 -13.38
CA ARG A 155 -23.58 9.38 -13.40
C ARG A 155 -23.49 7.93 -13.86
N LYS A 156 -22.62 7.62 -14.83
CA LYS A 156 -22.37 6.22 -15.25
C LYS A 156 -21.77 5.41 -14.10
N ILE A 157 -20.81 5.98 -13.37
CA ILE A 157 -20.19 5.32 -12.20
C ILE A 157 -21.21 5.12 -11.08
N ILE A 158 -22.05 6.12 -10.80
CA ILE A 158 -23.15 6.02 -9.82
C ILE A 158 -24.09 4.88 -10.23
N GLN A 159 -24.52 4.86 -11.50
CA GLN A 159 -25.43 3.84 -12.00
C GLN A 159 -24.82 2.44 -11.90
N GLN A 160 -23.55 2.29 -12.27
CA GLN A 160 -22.80 1.03 -12.15
C GLN A 160 -22.76 0.55 -10.69
N LEU A 161 -22.29 1.41 -9.77
CA LEU A 161 -22.15 1.08 -8.35
C LEU A 161 -23.50 0.74 -7.71
N VAL A 162 -24.51 1.58 -7.89
CA VAL A 162 -25.83 1.38 -7.28
C VAL A 162 -26.50 0.13 -7.83
N SER A 163 -26.43 -0.11 -9.15
CA SER A 163 -26.97 -1.34 -9.75
C SER A 163 -26.31 -2.59 -9.17
N GLN A 164 -24.98 -2.59 -9.05
CA GLN A 164 -24.22 -3.69 -8.46
C GLN A 164 -24.60 -3.91 -6.98
N MET A 165 -24.70 -2.84 -6.18
CA MET A 165 -25.14 -2.96 -4.78
C MET A 165 -26.55 -3.56 -4.67
N VAL A 166 -27.49 -3.08 -5.50
CA VAL A 166 -28.87 -3.57 -5.53
C VAL A 166 -28.93 -5.03 -5.98
N ASN A 167 -28.18 -5.41 -7.01
CA ASN A 167 -28.14 -6.77 -7.52
C ASN A 167 -27.51 -7.72 -6.50
N PHE A 168 -26.47 -7.30 -5.78
CA PHE A 168 -25.91 -8.08 -4.69
C PHE A 168 -26.95 -8.32 -3.59
N ILE A 169 -27.68 -7.28 -3.18
CA ILE A 169 -28.71 -7.39 -2.14
C ILE A 169 -29.85 -8.33 -2.58
N ARG A 170 -30.33 -8.19 -3.82
CA ARG A 170 -31.50 -8.92 -4.34
C ARG A 170 -31.18 -10.34 -4.76
N LYS A 171 -30.09 -10.54 -5.51
CA LYS A 171 -29.75 -11.80 -6.17
C LYS A 171 -28.66 -12.59 -5.46
N ARG A 172 -27.90 -11.95 -4.55
CA ARG A 172 -26.66 -12.51 -3.96
C ARG A 172 -25.64 -12.96 -5.02
N ASN A 173 -25.73 -12.40 -6.21
CA ASN A 173 -24.93 -12.76 -7.37
C ASN A 173 -24.67 -11.51 -8.22
N LEU A 174 -23.42 -11.33 -8.63
CA LEU A 174 -22.95 -10.22 -9.46
C LEU A 174 -22.29 -10.69 -10.76
N SER A 175 -22.32 -11.99 -11.08
CA SER A 175 -21.70 -12.51 -12.31
C SER A 175 -22.33 -11.93 -13.58
N GLU A 176 -23.63 -11.64 -13.56
CA GLU A 176 -24.32 -10.94 -14.67
C GLU A 176 -23.89 -9.47 -14.80
N ASP A 177 -23.32 -8.88 -13.74
CA ASP A 177 -22.82 -7.51 -13.69
C ASP A 177 -21.32 -7.43 -13.99
N GLY A 178 -20.72 -8.49 -14.51
CA GLY A 178 -19.30 -8.57 -14.85
C GLY A 178 -18.37 -8.82 -13.66
N PHE A 179 -18.91 -9.13 -12.48
CA PHE A 179 -18.08 -9.48 -11.32
C PHE A 179 -17.72 -10.95 -11.34
N GLU A 180 -16.42 -11.21 -11.34
CA GLU A 180 -15.91 -12.52 -11.06
C GLU A 180 -15.78 -12.76 -9.55
N ARG A 181 -16.08 -13.99 -9.14
CA ARG A 181 -16.09 -14.36 -7.72
C ARG A 181 -14.68 -14.48 -7.19
N PHE A 182 -14.40 -13.80 -6.07
CA PHE A 182 -13.18 -13.97 -5.32
C PHE A 182 -13.11 -15.38 -4.71
N ARG A 183 -11.98 -16.07 -4.88
CA ARG A 183 -11.71 -17.42 -4.37
C ARG A 183 -10.34 -17.48 -3.70
N THR A 184 -10.12 -18.53 -2.91
CA THR A 184 -8.85 -18.77 -2.21
C THR A 184 -7.65 -18.87 -3.16
N ILE A 185 -7.86 -19.55 -4.31
CA ILE A 185 -6.88 -19.74 -5.39
C ILE A 185 -6.87 -18.60 -6.41
N TYR A 186 -7.99 -17.89 -6.56
CA TYR A 186 -8.18 -16.87 -7.57
C TYR A 186 -8.69 -15.59 -6.90
N ARG A 187 -7.74 -14.78 -6.44
CA ARG A 187 -7.97 -13.61 -5.61
C ARG A 187 -8.04 -12.39 -6.50
N ILE A 188 -9.24 -12.10 -6.96
CA ILE A 188 -9.51 -11.07 -7.94
C ILE A 188 -10.54 -10.08 -7.45
N ALA A 189 -10.49 -8.88 -8.04
CA ALA A 189 -11.47 -7.84 -7.82
C ALA A 189 -11.80 -7.14 -9.13
N THR A 190 -13.03 -6.63 -9.21
CA THR A 190 -13.47 -5.78 -10.32
C THR A 190 -12.91 -4.37 -10.13
N LEU A 191 -12.29 -3.81 -11.17
CA LEU A 191 -11.81 -2.44 -11.14
C LEU A 191 -12.95 -1.47 -11.50
N ILE A 192 -13.13 -0.43 -10.69
CA ILE A 192 -14.07 0.67 -10.95
C ILE A 192 -13.24 1.93 -11.16
N SER A 193 -13.10 2.36 -12.41
CA SER A 193 -12.22 3.48 -12.79
C SER A 193 -12.76 4.23 -14.02
N ASN A 194 -12.12 5.34 -14.38
CA ASN A 194 -12.45 6.12 -15.58
C ASN A 194 -12.08 5.39 -16.89
N ARG A 195 -11.37 4.26 -16.79
CA ARG A 195 -10.92 3.49 -17.95
C ARG A 195 -11.92 2.37 -18.21
N ASN A 196 -12.22 2.11 -19.48
CA ASN A 196 -12.98 0.94 -19.94
C ASN A 196 -12.16 -0.35 -19.80
N ILE A 197 -11.64 -0.62 -18.60
CA ILE A 197 -10.94 -1.85 -18.26
C ILE A 197 -11.93 -2.69 -17.47
N THR A 198 -12.46 -3.73 -18.10
CA THR A 198 -13.39 -4.68 -17.48
C THR A 198 -12.68 -5.90 -16.90
N ASP A 199 -11.37 -6.04 -17.16
CA ASP A 199 -10.63 -7.22 -16.72
C ASP A 199 -10.46 -7.22 -15.20
N PRO A 200 -10.73 -8.35 -14.53
CA PRO A 200 -10.46 -8.50 -13.11
C PRO A 200 -8.98 -8.30 -12.83
N VAL A 201 -8.69 -7.67 -11.70
CA VAL A 201 -7.32 -7.42 -11.24
C VAL A 201 -7.03 -8.22 -9.98
N GLU A 202 -5.76 -8.56 -9.80
CA GLU A 202 -5.27 -9.27 -8.62
C GLU A 202 -5.57 -8.46 -7.34
N PHE A 203 -6.26 -9.09 -6.38
CA PHE A 203 -6.72 -8.43 -5.15
C PHE A 203 -5.69 -8.53 -4.04
N TYR A 204 -4.56 -7.84 -4.26
CA TYR A 204 -3.60 -7.46 -3.22
C TYR A 204 -3.01 -8.62 -2.40
N SER A 205 -2.70 -9.75 -3.03
CA SER A 205 -2.09 -10.90 -2.36
C SER A 205 -0.70 -10.58 -1.86
N ASN A 206 0.09 -9.83 -2.63
CA ASN A 206 1.44 -9.39 -2.26
C ASN A 206 1.40 -8.47 -1.02
N VAL A 207 0.51 -7.48 -1.01
CA VAL A 207 0.29 -6.55 0.11
C VAL A 207 -0.16 -7.32 1.35
N THR A 208 -1.11 -8.25 1.19
CA THR A 208 -1.60 -9.07 2.29
C THR A 208 -0.50 -9.97 2.87
N GLU A 209 0.30 -10.59 2.01
CA GLU A 209 1.42 -11.43 2.41
C GLU A 209 2.48 -10.65 3.18
N PHE A 210 2.83 -9.46 2.69
CA PHE A 210 3.78 -8.58 3.36
C PHE A 210 3.29 -8.21 4.77
N TRP A 211 2.11 -7.58 4.88
CA TRP A 211 1.63 -7.06 6.17
C TRP A 211 1.20 -8.15 7.16
N HIS A 212 0.66 -9.29 6.69
CA HIS A 212 0.11 -10.32 7.57
C HIS A 212 0.95 -11.59 7.72
N LYS A 213 2.03 -11.75 6.95
CA LYS A 213 2.98 -12.85 7.16
C LYS A 213 4.41 -12.35 7.41
N ILE A 214 4.91 -11.45 6.57
CA ILE A 214 6.30 -10.99 6.65
C ILE A 214 6.50 -10.11 7.88
N ILE A 215 5.68 -9.08 8.09
CA ILE A 215 5.83 -8.18 9.24
C ILE A 215 5.78 -8.92 10.58
N PRO A 216 4.78 -9.79 10.87
CA PRO A 216 4.77 -10.57 12.11
C PRO A 216 6.02 -11.46 12.28
N THR A 217 6.55 -12.00 11.19
CA THR A 217 7.80 -12.78 11.23
C THR A 217 8.97 -11.88 11.61
N VAL A 218 9.11 -10.71 10.99
CA VAL A 218 10.17 -9.73 11.28
C VAL A 218 10.11 -9.25 12.73
N GLU A 219 8.92 -9.07 13.29
CA GLU A 219 8.73 -8.71 14.69
C GLU A 219 9.22 -9.79 15.66
N GLN A 220 9.10 -11.07 15.27
CA GLN A 220 9.55 -12.21 16.06
C GLN A 220 11.05 -12.51 15.89
N LEU A 221 11.71 -11.92 14.88
CA LEU A 221 13.14 -12.12 14.66
C LEU A 221 13.95 -11.50 15.81
N HIS A 222 14.52 -12.36 16.65
CA HIS A 222 15.52 -11.99 17.64
C HIS A 222 16.89 -11.86 16.95
N ILE A 223 17.05 -10.82 16.14
CA ILE A 223 18.35 -10.47 15.58
C ILE A 223 19.12 -9.77 16.70
N ALA A 224 19.96 -10.51 17.42
CA ALA A 224 21.03 -9.89 18.21
C ALA A 224 21.77 -8.92 17.29
N PRO A 225 22.11 -7.69 17.72
CA PRO A 225 22.85 -6.77 16.88
C PRO A 225 24.17 -7.44 16.51
N GLN A 226 24.22 -8.04 15.32
CA GLN A 226 25.47 -8.26 14.65
C GLN A 226 25.90 -6.87 14.27
N TYR A 227 26.72 -6.28 15.13
CA TYR A 227 27.60 -5.21 14.71
C TYR A 227 28.21 -5.73 13.41
N ARG A 228 27.80 -5.12 12.29
CA ARG A 228 28.72 -5.09 11.16
C ARG A 228 29.95 -4.43 11.78
N VAL A 229 30.96 -5.23 12.06
CA VAL A 229 32.32 -4.73 12.04
C VAL A 229 32.44 -4.21 10.62
N LEU A 230 32.11 -2.93 10.44
CA LEU A 230 32.72 -2.14 9.41
C LEU A 230 34.19 -2.42 9.65
N LEU A 231 34.79 -3.24 8.80
CA LEU A 231 36.23 -3.37 8.73
C LEU A 231 36.71 -1.92 8.76
N GLN A 232 37.30 -1.51 9.88
CA GLN A 232 37.94 -0.21 9.94
C GLN A 232 38.85 -0.15 8.72
N PRO A 233 38.89 0.97 7.99
CA PRO A 233 39.84 1.10 6.90
C PRO A 233 41.20 0.73 7.47
N CYS A 234 41.80 -0.28 6.86
CA CYS A 234 42.90 -1.03 7.42
C CYS A 234 43.95 -0.06 7.97
N THR A 235 44.26 -0.15 9.26
CA THR A 235 45.42 0.55 9.85
C THR A 235 46.75 0.13 9.21
N MET A 236 46.73 -0.95 8.42
CA MET A 236 47.83 -1.40 7.55
C MET A 236 47.99 -0.61 6.24
N CYS A 237 47.06 0.27 5.85
CA CYS A 237 47.22 1.11 4.64
C CYS A 237 48.20 2.27 4.83
N GLN A 238 48.79 2.45 6.02
CA GLN A 238 49.77 3.51 6.31
C GLN A 238 51.23 3.05 6.33
N TYR A 239 51.52 1.77 6.07
CA TYR A 239 52.90 1.31 5.94
C TYR A 239 53.28 1.21 4.46
N PRO A 240 54.26 2.00 3.98
CA PRO A 240 54.80 1.81 2.64
C PRO A 240 55.51 0.46 2.63
N TYR A 241 54.95 -0.51 1.91
CA TYR A 241 55.57 -1.82 1.68
C TYR A 241 56.92 -1.64 0.99
N LYS A 242 57.98 -1.54 1.78
CA LYS A 242 59.34 -1.86 1.35
C LYS A 242 59.58 -3.35 1.58
N ILE A 243 59.15 -4.15 0.57
CA ILE A 243 59.82 -5.37 0.08
C ILE A 243 59.77 -6.61 1.02
N PRO A 244 59.82 -7.89 0.53
CA PRO A 244 59.79 -8.44 -0.85
C PRO A 244 58.74 -9.57 -1.05
N PHE A 245 58.00 -9.68 -2.16
CA PHE A 245 58.39 -10.25 -3.47
C PHE A 245 59.25 -11.54 -3.54
N TYR A 246 59.69 -12.16 -2.44
CA TYR A 246 60.51 -13.39 -2.50
C TYR A 246 59.76 -14.70 -2.25
N ILE A 247 58.51 -14.66 -1.79
CA ILE A 247 57.78 -15.90 -1.42
C ILE A 247 57.06 -16.54 -2.61
N ILE A 248 56.79 -15.80 -3.69
CA ILE A 248 56.03 -16.31 -4.84
C ILE A 248 56.95 -17.00 -5.88
N LEU A 249 58.26 -16.76 -5.86
CA LEU A 249 59.18 -17.37 -6.84
C LEU A 249 59.65 -18.78 -6.43
N THR A 250 59.53 -19.18 -5.15
CA THR A 250 60.04 -20.46 -4.65
C THR A 250 59.08 -21.64 -4.87
N VAL A 251 57.80 -21.38 -5.20
CA VAL A 251 56.78 -22.44 -5.40
C VAL A 251 56.65 -22.87 -6.87
N LEU A 252 57.32 -22.19 -7.80
CA LEU A 252 57.25 -22.49 -9.24
C LEU A 252 58.50 -23.19 -9.82
N VAL A 253 59.52 -23.51 -9.00
CA VAL A 253 60.76 -24.18 -9.45
C VAL A 253 61.17 -25.37 -8.54
N MET A 254 60.24 -25.98 -7.80
CA MET A 254 60.48 -27.30 -7.18
C MET A 254 59.33 -28.26 -7.43
#